data_AF-A0A972ZTH3-F1
#
_entry.id   AF-A0A972ZTH3-F1
#
_cell.length_a   1.000
_cell.length_b   1.000
_cell.length_c   1.000
_cell.angle_alpha   90.00
_cell.angle_beta   90.00
_cell.angle_gamma   90.00
#
_symmetry.space_group_name_H-M   'P 1'
#
loop_
_entity.id
_entity.type
_entity.pdbx_description
1 polymer ?
#
loop_
_entity_poly.entity_id
_entity_poly.type
_entity_poly.pdbx_seq_one_letter_code
_entity_poly.pdbx_strand_id
1 'polypeptide(L)'
;MEGLFVPIALFLMIFAILYVYYTTRTKERLALVEKGVDANVFKIDPTESRLNLVKWGIFLIGISTGVITGYALSMVIDEVVAFFTTILLTGGVSLIVAYLVITKMKEN
;
A
#
# COMPACT_ATOMS: atom_id res chain seq x y z
N MET A 1 37.57 3.10 6.98
CA MET A 1 36.43 2.83 7.90
C MET A 1 35.27 3.81 7.65
N GLU A 2 35.02 4.25 6.41
CA GLU A 2 34.00 5.29 6.13
C GLU A 2 32.76 4.73 5.38
N GLY A 3 32.90 3.62 4.66
CA GLY A 3 31.79 2.99 3.93
C GLY A 3 30.75 2.26 4.79
N LEU A 4 31.04 2.02 6.08
CA LEU A 4 30.11 1.37 7.03
C LEU A 4 29.17 2.37 7.71
N PHE A 5 29.52 3.66 7.75
CA PHE A 5 28.74 4.66 8.48
C PHE A 5 27.42 4.99 7.77
N VAL A 6 27.44 5.02 6.43
CA VAL A 6 26.26 5.30 5.59
C VAL A 6 25.12 4.28 5.80
N PRO A 7 25.35 2.95 5.73
CA PRO A 7 24.28 1.99 5.98
C PRO A 7 23.80 2.05 7.44
N ILE A 8 24.70 2.19 8.42
CA ILE A 8 24.32 2.25 9.84
C ILE A 8 23.42 3.46 10.14
N ALA A 9 23.79 4.64 9.63
CA ALA A 9 22.98 5.85 9.79
C ALA A 9 21.59 5.70 9.14
N LEU A 10 21.51 5.07 7.97
CA LEU A 10 20.25 4.80 7.28
C LEU A 10 19.35 3.85 8.11
N PHE A 11 19.90 2.75 8.62
CA PHE A 11 19.14 1.82 9.46
C PHE A 11 18.65 2.47 10.77
N LEU A 12 19.49 3.29 11.41
CA LEU A 12 19.10 4.04 12.61
C LEU A 12 18.00 5.06 12.33
N MET A 13 18.04 5.74 11.18
CA MET A 13 16.99 6.68 10.78
C MET A 13 15.65 5.99 10.58
N ILE A 14 15.62 4.87 9.84
CA ILE A 14 14.39 4.08 9.65
C ILE A 14 13.86 3.58 10.99
N PHE A 15 14.76 3.07 11.86
CA PHE A 15 14.39 2.61 13.19
C PHE A 15 13.81 3.75 14.04
N ALA A 16 14.40 4.94 14.03
CA ALA A 16 13.91 6.10 14.76
C ALA A 16 12.51 6.53 14.28
N ILE A 17 12.27 6.54 12.96
CA ILE A 17 10.96 6.87 12.38
C ILE A 17 9.92 5.85 12.82
N LEU A 18 10.22 4.55 12.72
CA LEU A 18 9.30 3.50 13.16
C LEU A 18 9.04 3.57 14.67
N TYR A 19 10.08 3.78 15.47
CA TYR A 19 9.96 3.92 16.92
C TYR A 19 9.03 5.08 17.30
N VAL A 20 9.23 6.26 16.69
CA VAL A 20 8.37 7.45 16.89
C VAL A 20 6.94 7.19 16.42
N TYR A 21 6.75 6.53 15.27
CA TYR A 21 5.42 6.19 14.77
C TYR A 21 4.66 5.26 15.73
N TYR A 22 5.29 4.17 16.18
CA TYR A 22 4.68 3.20 17.09
C TYR A 22 4.44 3.78 18.50
N THR A 23 5.40 4.55 19.05
CA THR A 23 5.24 5.17 20.38
C THR A 23 4.12 6.22 20.38
N THR A 24 3.97 6.99 19.29
CA THR A 24 2.91 8.01 19.19
C THR A 24 1.52 7.37 19.16
N ARG A 25 1.33 6.32 18.36
CA ARG A 25 0.05 5.56 18.30
C ARG A 25 -0.31 4.87 19.61
N THR A 26 0.68 4.42 20.37
CA THR A 26 0.47 3.73 21.65
C THR A 26 0.03 4.72 22.74
N LYS A 27 0.60 5.93 22.75
CA LYS A 27 0.24 7.00 23.68
C LYS A 27 -1.16 7.56 23.43
N GLU A 28 -1.54 7.72 22.17
CA GLU A 28 -2.90 8.13 21.79
C GLU A 28 -3.96 7.12 22.28
N ARG A 29 -3.68 5.82 22.16
CA ARG A 29 -4.57 4.75 22.62
C ARG A 29 -4.70 4.70 24.13
N LEU A 30 -3.61 4.87 24.88
CA LEU A 30 -3.63 4.90 26.35
C LEU A 30 -4.39 6.12 26.90
N ALA A 31 -4.18 7.30 26.29
CA ALA A 31 -4.88 8.52 26.69
C ALA A 31 -6.41 8.45 26.46
N LEU A 32 -6.86 7.66 25.47
CA LEU A 32 -8.29 7.43 25.19
C LEU A 32 -8.93 6.42 26.17
N VAL A 33 -8.17 5.42 26.63
CA VAL A 33 -8.58 4.50 27.71
C VAL A 33 -8.72 5.24 29.04
N GLU A 34 -7.76 6.11 29.38
CA GLU A 34 -7.80 6.92 30.61
C GLU A 34 -8.96 7.95 30.63
N LYS A 35 -9.43 8.38 29.46
CA LYS A 35 -10.56 9.32 29.32
C LYS A 35 -11.93 8.65 29.26
N GLY A 36 -12.01 7.32 29.39
CA GLY A 36 -13.29 6.59 29.46
C GLY A 36 -14.12 6.62 28.16
N VAL A 37 -13.50 6.95 27.03
CA VAL A 37 -14.16 6.89 25.71
C VAL A 37 -14.09 5.44 25.23
N ASP A 38 -15.27 4.87 25.01
CA ASP A 38 -15.50 3.48 24.62
C ASP A 38 -14.52 3.00 23.53
N ALA A 39 -13.78 1.92 23.82
CA ALA A 39 -12.77 1.31 22.95
C ALA A 39 -13.36 0.77 21.63
N ASN A 40 -14.67 0.86 21.43
CA ASN A 40 -15.36 0.62 20.17
C ASN A 40 -14.89 1.53 19.01
N VAL A 41 -14.30 2.69 19.26
CA VAL A 41 -13.75 3.56 18.18
C VAL A 41 -12.47 2.99 17.54
N PHE A 42 -11.81 2.03 18.20
CA PHE A 42 -10.60 1.38 17.68
C PHE A 42 -10.83 0.00 17.05
N LYS A 43 -12.08 -0.46 16.96
CA LYS A 43 -12.38 -1.62 16.10
C LYS A 43 -12.18 -1.17 14.67
N ILE A 44 -10.97 -1.42 14.15
CA ILE A 44 -10.75 -1.55 12.71
C ILE A 44 -11.82 -2.52 12.26
N ASP A 45 -12.85 -2.03 11.59
CA ASP A 45 -13.93 -2.88 11.13
C ASP A 45 -13.27 -4.00 10.31
N PRO A 46 -13.48 -5.28 10.65
CA PRO A 46 -12.87 -6.38 9.90
C PRO A 46 -13.24 -6.31 8.42
N THR A 47 -14.38 -5.66 8.11
CA THR A 47 -14.83 -5.29 6.77
C THR A 47 -13.82 -4.40 6.03
N GLU A 48 -13.29 -3.35 6.65
CA GLU A 48 -12.30 -2.43 6.04
C GLU A 48 -10.97 -3.15 5.74
N SER A 49 -10.54 -4.07 6.62
CA SER A 49 -9.35 -4.89 6.37
C SER A 49 -9.55 -5.83 5.17
N ARG A 50 -10.75 -6.42 5.04
CA ARG A 50 -11.09 -7.30 3.93
C ARG A 50 -11.16 -6.56 2.59
N LEU A 51 -11.74 -5.35 2.58
CA LEU A 51 -11.81 -4.50 1.40
C LEU A 51 -10.43 -4.03 0.95
N ASN A 52 -9.52 -3.72 1.88
CA ASN A 52 -8.13 -3.40 1.55
C ASN A 52 -7.41 -4.60 0.90
N LEU A 53 -7.68 -5.83 1.37
CA LEU A 53 -7.15 -7.04 0.74
C LEU A 53 -7.60 -7.18 -0.72
N VAL A 54 -8.90 -6.95 -0.99
CA VAL A 54 -9.45 -6.97 -2.35
C VAL A 54 -8.83 -5.87 -3.22
N LYS A 55 -8.63 -4.66 -2.67
CA LYS A 55 -7.98 -3.55 -3.37
C LYS A 55 -6.59 -3.92 -3.87
N TRP A 56 -5.77 -4.46 -2.97
CA TRP A 56 -4.41 -4.89 -3.29
C TRP A 56 -4.38 -6.10 -4.21
N GLY A 57 -5.33 -7.03 -4.07
CA GLY A 57 -5.45 -8.19 -4.96
C GLY A 57 -5.70 -7.79 -6.41
N ILE A 58 -6.69 -6.94 -6.66
CA ILE A 58 -7.01 -6.47 -8.02
C ILE A 58 -5.84 -5.67 -8.61
N PHE A 59 -5.18 -4.84 -7.80
CA PHE A 59 -4.01 -4.07 -8.23
C PHE A 59 -2.83 -4.96 -8.67
N LEU A 60 -2.51 -6.00 -7.90
CA LEU A 60 -1.43 -6.94 -8.24
C LEU A 60 -1.73 -7.73 -9.52
N ILE A 61 -3.00 -8.11 -9.75
CA ILE A 61 -3.42 -8.74 -11.01
C ILE A 61 -3.27 -7.76 -12.19
N GLY A 62 -3.61 -6.49 -11.99
CA GLY A 62 -3.40 -5.41 -12.96
C GLY A 62 -1.94 -5.22 -13.34
N ILE A 63 -1.03 -5.26 -12.37
CA ILE A 63 0.41 -5.19 -12.64
C ILE A 63 0.87 -6.42 -13.44
N SER A 64 0.45 -7.63 -13.04
CA SER A 64 0.83 -8.86 -13.75
C SER A 64 0.41 -8.83 -15.21
N THR A 65 -0.84 -8.45 -15.48
CA THR A 65 -1.36 -8.30 -16.86
C THR A 65 -0.66 -7.18 -17.62
N GLY A 66 -0.32 -6.08 -16.94
CA GLY A 66 0.48 -4.98 -17.51
C GLY A 66 1.88 -5.43 -17.94
N VAL A 67 2.58 -6.23 -17.13
CA VAL A 67 3.93 -6.74 -17.47
C VAL A 67 3.88 -7.69 -18.67
N ILE A 68 2.90 -8.59 -18.74
CA ILE A 68 2.72 -9.50 -19.89
C ILE A 68 2.48 -8.69 -21.16
N THR A 69 1.64 -7.66 -21.08
CA THR A 69 1.33 -6.79 -22.22
C THR A 69 2.53 -5.92 -22.60
N GLY A 70 3.30 -5.44 -21.61
CA GLY A 70 4.53 -4.68 -21.81
C GLY A 70 5.60 -5.48 -22.55
N TYR A 71 5.75 -6.76 -22.21
CA TYR A 71 6.66 -7.67 -22.92
C TYR A 71 6.23 -7.88 -24.38
N ALA A 72 4.93 -8.02 -24.65
CA ALA A 72 4.43 -8.10 -26.03
C ALA A 72 4.67 -6.80 -26.81
N LEU A 73 4.54 -5.65 -26.15
CA LEU A 73 4.72 -4.33 -26.76
C LEU A 73 6.20 -3.95 -26.96
N SER A 74 7.12 -4.52 -26.19
CA SER A 74 8.56 -4.29 -26.33
C SER A 74 9.13 -4.84 -27.65
N MET A 75 8.37 -5.64 -28.39
CA MET A 75 8.74 -6.08 -29.74
C MET A 75 8.58 -4.97 -30.79
N VAL A 76 7.82 -3.91 -30.48
CA VAL A 76 7.48 -2.83 -31.41
C VAL A 76 8.06 -1.48 -30.97
N ILE A 77 8.18 -1.26 -29.66
CA ILE A 77 8.64 -0.01 -29.04
C ILE A 77 9.82 -0.30 -28.12
N ASP A 78 10.61 0.73 -27.80
CA ASP A 78 11.65 0.68 -26.77
C ASP A 78 11.14 0.00 -25.48
N GLU A 79 11.95 -0.93 -24.99
CA GLU A 79 11.62 -1.82 -23.88
C GLU A 79 11.23 -1.05 -22.61
N VAL A 80 12.00 0.00 -22.29
CA VAL A 80 11.78 0.79 -21.07
C VAL A 80 10.44 1.50 -21.18
N VAL A 81 10.16 2.13 -22.32
CA VAL A 81 8.90 2.85 -22.54
C VAL A 81 7.71 1.89 -22.53
N ALA A 82 7.84 0.71 -23.15
CA ALA A 82 6.78 -0.29 -23.21
C ALA A 82 6.39 -0.79 -21.81
N PHE A 83 7.36 -1.12 -20.95
CA PHE A 83 7.07 -1.56 -19.58
C PHE A 83 6.50 -0.42 -18.72
N PHE A 84 7.10 0.76 -18.73
CA PHE A 84 6.63 1.88 -17.91
C PHE A 84 5.19 2.28 -18.27
N THR A 85 4.87 2.36 -19.56
CA THR A 85 3.54 2.76 -20.02
C THR A 85 2.47 1.71 -19.69
N THR A 86 2.74 0.43 -19.96
CA THR A 86 1.77 -0.65 -19.73
C THR A 86 1.54 -0.93 -18.24
N ILE A 87 2.57 -0.87 -17.40
CA ILE A 87 2.43 -1.06 -15.95
C ILE A 87 1.62 0.08 -15.34
N LEU A 88 1.92 1.34 -15.69
CA LEU A 88 1.16 2.49 -15.16
C LEU A 88 -0.27 2.52 -15.67
N LEU A 89 -0.50 2.19 -16.95
CA LEU A 89 -1.84 2.14 -17.53
C LEU A 89 -2.67 1.05 -16.86
N THR A 90 -2.18 -0.19 -16.87
CA THR A 90 -2.93 -1.35 -16.36
C THR A 90 -3.07 -1.30 -14.83
N GLY A 91 -2.02 -0.84 -14.14
CA GLY A 91 -2.05 -0.56 -12.71
C GLY A 91 -3.09 0.52 -12.35
N GLY A 92 -3.15 1.62 -13.11
CA GLY A 92 -4.16 2.66 -12.94
C GLY A 92 -5.59 2.16 -13.16
N VAL A 93 -5.83 1.45 -14.27
CA VAL A 93 -7.15 0.85 -14.58
C VAL A 93 -7.57 -0.12 -13.48
N SER A 94 -6.66 -0.97 -13.01
CA SER A 94 -6.98 -1.95 -11.96
C SER A 94 -7.38 -1.28 -10.63
N LEU A 95 -6.81 -0.13 -10.27
CA LEU A 95 -7.23 0.63 -9.08
C LEU A 95 -8.63 1.22 -9.23
N ILE A 96 -8.98 1.70 -10.43
CA ILE A 96 -10.33 2.20 -10.72
C ILE A 96 -11.33 1.06 -10.61
N VAL A 97 -11.03 -0.10 -11.19
CA VAL A 97 -11.85 -1.31 -11.06
C VAL A 97 -11.99 -1.73 -9.60
N ALA A 98 -10.89 -1.71 -8.84
CA ALA A 98 -10.91 -2.02 -7.41
C ALA A 98 -11.83 -1.08 -6.63
N TYR A 99 -11.82 0.22 -6.92
CA TYR A 99 -12.73 1.18 -6.30
C TYR A 99 -14.21 0.89 -6.60
N LEU A 100 -14.53 0.55 -7.86
CA LEU A 100 -15.90 0.19 -8.25
C LEU A 100 -16.38 -1.10 -7.56
N VAL A 101 -15.52 -2.12 -7.49
CA VAL A 101 -15.82 -3.39 -6.81
C VAL A 101 -16.06 -3.18 -5.31
N ILE A 102 -15.18 -2.40 -4.66
CA ILE A 102 -15.30 -2.10 -3.23
C ILE A 102 -16.56 -1.30 -2.92
N THR A 103 -16.87 -0.30 -3.75
CA THR A 103 -18.10 0.50 -3.59
C THR A 103 -19.33 -0.39 -3.68
N LYS A 104 -19.36 -1.32 -4.64
CA LYS A 104 -20.47 -2.26 -4.82
C LYS A 104 -20.59 -3.30 -3.69
N MET A 105 -19.48 -3.67 -3.05
CA MET A 105 -19.47 -4.55 -1.88
C MET A 105 -19.95 -3.84 -0.61
N LYS A 106 -19.87 -2.51 -0.56
CA LYS A 106 -20.33 -1.70 0.58
C LYS A 106 -21.82 -1.37 0.51
N GLU A 107 -22.40 -1.40 -0.69
CA GLU A 107 -23.82 -1.13 -0.95
C GLU A 107 -24.74 -2.34 -0.71
N ASN A 108 -24.19 -3.56 -0.64
CA ASN A 108 -24.91 -4.78 -0.25
C ASN A 108 -24.66 -5.13 1.21
#